data_AF-A0A5A7RZS8-F1
#
_entry.id   AF-A0A5A7RZS8-F1
#
_cell.length_a   1.000
_cell.length_b   1.000
_cell.length_c   1.000
_cell.angle_alpha   90.00
_cell.angle_beta   90.00
_cell.angle_gamma   90.00
#
_symmetry.space_group_name_H-M   'P 1'
#
loop_
_entity.id
_entity.type
_entity.pdbx_description
1 polymer ?
#
loop_
_entity_poly.entity_id
_entity_poly.type
_entity_poly.pdbx_seq_one_letter_code
_entity_poly.pdbx_strand_id
1 'polypeptide(L)'
;MVEEDMEEVISKRLKLVMMKGIVALGPVVATNLNKFKELGREAKHVRYERPPRRYEIPEYKEGMKVYESEEKYLRPTPYCNYRVPEIMALANHLGAFKKSDYEYAEAAFNFVKRNVIL
;
A
#
# COMPACT_ATOMS: atom_id res chain seq x y z
N MET A 1 8.29 33.10 -4.97
CA MET A 1 8.12 32.17 -3.83
C MET A 1 8.54 30.77 -4.26
N VAL A 2 9.81 30.54 -4.62
CA VAL A 2 10.20 29.23 -5.20
C VAL A 2 11.58 28.75 -4.71
N GLU A 3 12.59 29.61 -4.55
CA GLU A 3 13.92 29.15 -4.10
C GLU A 3 14.15 29.25 -2.59
N GLU A 4 13.77 30.36 -1.94
CA GLU A 4 14.01 30.55 -0.50
C GLU A 4 13.17 29.61 0.38
N ASP A 5 11.90 29.37 0.02
CA ASP A 5 11.01 28.45 0.74
C ASP A 5 11.51 26.99 0.67
N MET A 6 12.19 26.61 -0.42
CA MET A 6 12.71 25.26 -0.61
C MET A 6 14.05 25.05 0.14
N GLU A 7 14.83 26.11 0.34
CA GLU A 7 16.00 26.08 1.23
C GLU A 7 15.61 25.94 2.71
N GLU A 8 14.48 26.53 3.12
CA GLU A 8 13.95 26.42 4.49
C GLU A 8 13.60 24.98 4.86
N VAL A 9 13.11 24.19 3.89
CA VAL A 9 12.77 22.77 4.06
C VAL A 9 14.01 21.87 4.23
N ILE A 10 15.16 22.26 3.67
CA ILE A 10 16.40 21.46 3.71
C ILE A 10 17.38 22.08 4.70
N SER A 11 17.14 21.83 6.00
CA SER A 11 18.02 22.31 7.07
C SER A 11 19.49 21.95 6.84
N LYS A 12 20.41 22.80 7.31
CA LYS A 12 21.87 22.55 7.26
C LYS A 12 22.26 21.19 7.85
N ARG A 13 21.49 20.70 8.84
CA ARG A 13 21.67 19.37 9.43
C ARG A 13 21.31 18.25 8.45
N LEU A 14 20.22 18.40 7.69
CA LEU A 14 19.84 17.45 6.65
C LEU A 14 20.88 17.40 5.53
N LYS A 15 21.38 18.57 5.07
CA LYS A 15 22.46 18.63 4.06
C LYS A 15 23.71 17.87 4.53
N LEU A 16 24.09 17.99 5.81
CA LEU A 16 25.22 17.27 6.39
C LEU A 16 24.99 15.74 6.44
N VAL A 17 23.78 15.30 6.81
CA VAL A 17 23.42 13.86 6.84
C VAL A 17 23.48 13.28 5.42
N MET A 18 22.94 13.99 4.43
CA MET A 18 23.00 13.57 3.03
C MET A 18 24.44 13.45 2.51
N MET A 19 25.30 14.43 2.82
CA MET A 19 26.72 14.39 2.45
C MET A 19 27.44 13.18 3.06
N LYS A 20 27.21 12.89 4.35
CA LYS A 20 27.77 11.70 5.01
C LYS A 20 27.28 10.40 4.35
N GLY A 21 26.00 10.35 3.96
CA GLY A 21 25.44 9.21 3.23
C GLY A 21 26.14 8.98 1.88
N ILE A 22 26.39 10.04 1.11
CA ILE A 22 27.09 9.97 -0.17
C ILE A 22 28.54 9.50 0.01
N VAL A 23 29.27 10.04 0.99
CA VAL A 23 30.65 9.63 1.27
C VAL A 23 30.72 8.16 1.70
N ALA A 24 29.76 7.70 2.52
CA ALA A 24 29.72 6.32 2.99
C ALA A 24 29.34 5.32 1.89
N LEU A 25 28.36 5.65 1.04
CA LEU A 25 27.83 4.74 0.02
C LEU A 25 28.51 4.86 -1.34
N GLY A 26 29.11 6.02 -1.65
CA GLY A 26 29.75 6.31 -2.93
C GLY A 26 30.80 5.26 -3.34
N PRO A 27 31.77 4.92 -2.46
CA PRO A 27 32.75 3.87 -2.75
C PRO A 27 32.12 2.48 -2.95
N VAL A 28 31.05 2.16 -2.21
CA VAL A 28 30.35 0.87 -2.34
C VAL A 28 29.69 0.74 -3.70
N VAL A 29 29.00 1.80 -4.15
CA VAL A 29 28.39 1.85 -5.49
C VAL A 29 29.48 1.83 -6.57
N ALA A 30 30.54 2.62 -6.40
CA ALA A 30 31.65 2.70 -7.36
C ALA A 30 32.39 1.37 -7.53
N THR A 31 32.58 0.61 -6.46
CA THR A 31 33.28 -0.69 -6.51
C THR A 31 32.38 -1.84 -6.97
N ASN A 32 31.05 -1.67 -6.96
CA ASN A 32 30.08 -2.71 -7.30
C ASN A 32 29.17 -2.37 -8.51
N LEU A 33 29.52 -1.37 -9.32
CA LEU A 33 28.73 -0.92 -10.49
C LEU A 33 28.28 -2.07 -11.41
N ASN A 34 29.16 -3.03 -11.70
CA ASN A 34 28.84 -4.17 -12.56
C ASN A 34 27.75 -5.06 -11.95
N LYS A 35 27.81 -5.33 -10.64
CA LYS A 35 26.77 -6.10 -9.94
C LYS A 35 25.43 -5.37 -9.94
N PHE A 36 25.41 -4.06 -9.75
CA PHE A 36 24.16 -3.28 -9.86
C PHE A 36 23.57 -3.34 -11.28
N LYS A 37 24.41 -3.35 -12.31
CA LYS A 37 23.97 -3.51 -13.71
C LYS A 37 23.42 -4.91 -13.98
N GLU A 38 24.01 -5.95 -13.39
CA GLU A 38 23.51 -7.33 -13.43
C GLU A 38 22.16 -7.45 -12.72
N LEU A 39 22.05 -6.96 -11.49
CA LEU A 39 20.78 -6.90 -10.74
C LEU A 39 19.70 -6.15 -11.51
N GLY A 40 20.04 -5.05 -12.19
CA GLY A 40 19.09 -4.30 -13.02
C GLY A 40 18.63 -5.05 -14.28
N ARG A 41 19.44 -5.98 -14.80
CA ARG A 41 19.02 -6.90 -15.88
C ARG A 41 18.14 -8.01 -15.32
N GLU A 42 18.55 -8.64 -14.21
CA GLU A 42 17.79 -9.69 -13.54
C GLU A 42 16.41 -9.19 -13.07
N ALA A 43 16.34 -7.99 -12.51
CA ALA A 43 15.08 -7.37 -12.08
C ALA A 43 14.06 -7.21 -13.22
N LYS A 44 14.51 -7.05 -14.47
CA LYS A 44 13.60 -7.03 -15.64
C LYS A 44 12.99 -8.40 -15.93
N HIS A 45 13.62 -9.47 -15.47
CA HIS A 45 13.17 -10.84 -15.63
C HIS A 45 12.36 -11.34 -14.42
N VAL A 46 12.45 -10.67 -13.26
CA VAL A 46 11.64 -10.99 -12.09
C VAL A 46 10.23 -10.44 -12.29
N ARG A 47 9.35 -11.26 -12.87
CA ARG A 47 7.91 -10.99 -12.89
C ARG A 47 7.32 -11.48 -11.57
N TYR A 48 6.66 -10.60 -10.83
CA TYR A 48 5.91 -11.02 -9.64
C TYR A 48 4.76 -11.94 -10.08
N GLU A 49 4.86 -13.21 -9.70
CA GLU A 49 3.76 -14.16 -9.79
C GLU A 49 2.96 -14.09 -8.50
N ARG A 50 1.75 -13.53 -8.59
CA ARG A 50 0.87 -13.42 -7.44
C ARG A 50 0.54 -14.83 -6.94
N PRO A 51 0.76 -15.15 -5.65
CA PRO A 51 0.36 -16.45 -5.11
C PRO A 51 -1.16 -16.64 -5.26
N PRO A 52 -1.62 -17.89 -5.43
CA PRO A 52 -3.05 -18.16 -5.50
C PRO A 52 -3.74 -17.67 -4.23
N ARG A 53 -4.96 -17.13 -4.39
CA ARG A 53 -5.76 -16.67 -3.26
C ARG A 53 -6.10 -17.85 -2.36
N ARG A 54 -5.99 -17.65 -1.04
CA ARG A 54 -6.35 -18.65 -0.02
C ARG A 54 -7.78 -18.49 0.50
N TYR A 55 -8.55 -17.62 -0.13
CA TYR A 55 -9.91 -17.29 0.25
C TYR A 55 -10.76 -17.13 -0.99
N GLU A 56 -12.04 -17.45 -0.84
CA GLU A 56 -13.06 -17.20 -1.83
C GLU A 56 -13.62 -15.79 -1.62
N ILE A 57 -13.93 -15.11 -2.72
CA ILE A 57 -14.65 -13.84 -2.65
C ILE A 57 -16.14 -14.18 -2.77
N PRO A 58 -16.96 -13.87 -1.75
CA PRO A 58 -18.40 -14.10 -1.83
C PRO A 58 -19.01 -13.39 -3.04
N GLU A 59 -20.03 -14.00 -3.63
CA GLU A 59 -20.79 -13.37 -4.71
C GLU A 59 -21.63 -12.20 -4.18
N TYR A 60 -21.66 -11.13 -4.95
CA TYR A 60 -22.56 -10.01 -4.70
C TYR A 60 -24.00 -10.43 -4.93
N LYS A 61 -24.89 -10.04 -4.02
CA LYS A 61 -26.34 -10.19 -4.16
C LYS A 61 -26.99 -8.82 -4.19
N GLU A 62 -27.96 -8.65 -5.07
CA GLU A 62 -28.73 -7.41 -5.17
C GLU A 62 -29.34 -7.05 -3.80
N GLY A 63 -29.18 -5.78 -3.40
CA GLY A 63 -29.61 -5.29 -2.08
C GLY A 63 -28.57 -5.41 -0.96
N MET A 64 -27.37 -5.92 -1.22
CA MET A 64 -26.26 -5.79 -0.26
C MET A 64 -25.94 -4.32 -0.01
N LYS A 65 -25.96 -3.92 1.26
CA LYS A 65 -25.76 -2.52 1.66
C LYS A 65 -24.32 -2.09 1.44
N VAL A 66 -24.14 -0.81 1.14
CA VAL A 66 -22.87 -0.10 1.09
C VAL A 66 -23.02 1.25 1.76
N TYR A 67 -21.95 1.76 2.35
CA TYR A 67 -21.95 3.06 2.99
C TYR A 67 -21.64 4.12 1.93
N GLU A 68 -22.52 5.10 1.74
CA GLU A 68 -22.31 6.19 0.79
C GLU A 68 -22.00 7.46 1.56
N SER A 69 -20.75 7.89 1.53
CA SER A 69 -20.31 9.15 2.12
C SER A 69 -19.21 9.78 1.30
N GLU A 70 -19.18 11.12 1.34
CA GLU A 70 -18.18 11.97 0.70
C GLU A 70 -17.16 12.52 1.73
N GLU A 71 -17.24 12.10 2.99
CA GLU A 71 -16.27 12.46 4.02
C GLU A 71 -14.87 11.93 3.68
N LYS A 72 -13.83 12.66 4.10
CA LYS A 72 -12.43 12.46 3.69
C LYS A 72 -11.93 11.00 3.81
N TYR A 73 -12.41 10.24 4.78
CA TYR A 73 -12.01 8.85 5.05
C TYR A 73 -13.08 7.80 4.71
N LEU A 74 -14.29 8.24 4.36
CA LEU A 74 -15.41 7.36 4.04
C LEU A 74 -15.72 7.36 2.54
N ARG A 75 -15.13 8.26 1.75
CA ARG A 75 -15.25 8.28 0.29
C ARG A 75 -14.26 7.33 -0.39
N PRO A 76 -14.61 6.76 -1.56
CA PRO A 76 -13.70 5.92 -2.32
C PRO A 76 -12.53 6.75 -2.86
N THR A 77 -11.33 6.16 -2.91
CA THR A 77 -10.13 6.79 -3.45
C THR A 77 -9.44 5.88 -4.47
N PRO A 78 -8.53 6.40 -5.32
CA PRO A 78 -7.70 5.55 -6.17
C PRO A 78 -7.01 4.46 -5.33
N TYR A 79 -7.10 3.22 -5.80
CA TYR A 79 -6.60 2.00 -5.11
C TYR A 79 -7.39 1.55 -3.86
N CYS A 80 -8.36 2.32 -3.38
CA CYS A 80 -9.24 1.96 -2.25
C CYS A 80 -10.71 2.24 -2.61
N ASN A 81 -11.25 1.50 -3.58
CA ASN A 81 -12.67 1.57 -3.96
C ASN A 81 -13.47 0.45 -3.29
N TYR A 82 -14.21 0.79 -2.23
CA TYR A 82 -15.06 -0.15 -1.50
C TYR A 82 -16.45 -0.36 -2.15
N ARG A 83 -16.79 0.40 -3.20
CA ARG A 83 -18.10 0.33 -3.88
C ARG A 83 -18.13 -0.72 -5.00
N VAL A 84 -17.07 -1.50 -5.19
CA VAL A 84 -17.06 -2.59 -6.17
C VAL A 84 -17.78 -3.82 -5.61
N PRO A 85 -18.53 -4.59 -6.44
CA PRO A 85 -19.37 -5.69 -5.97
C PRO A 85 -18.65 -6.72 -5.10
N GLU A 86 -17.41 -7.07 -5.45
CA GLU A 86 -16.59 -8.05 -4.73
C GLU A 86 -16.24 -7.59 -3.31
N ILE A 87 -15.94 -6.30 -3.15
CA ILE A 87 -15.61 -5.72 -1.85
C ILE A 87 -16.87 -5.51 -1.01
N MET A 88 -17.98 -5.11 -1.63
CA MET A 88 -19.28 -5.02 -0.96
C MET A 88 -19.72 -6.39 -0.43
N ALA A 89 -19.58 -7.44 -1.24
CA ALA A 89 -19.92 -8.81 -0.87
C ALA A 89 -19.06 -9.31 0.29
N LEU A 90 -17.75 -9.09 0.21
CA LEU A 90 -16.83 -9.43 1.28
C LEU A 90 -17.12 -8.66 2.58
N ALA A 91 -17.39 -7.36 2.51
CA ALA A 91 -17.72 -6.54 3.67
C ALA A 91 -19.01 -7.02 4.37
N ASN A 92 -20.07 -7.28 3.60
CA ASN A 92 -21.32 -7.84 4.13
C ASN A 92 -21.13 -9.24 4.73
N HIS A 93 -20.28 -10.07 4.12
CA HIS A 93 -19.91 -11.40 4.64
C HIS A 93 -19.17 -11.30 5.99
N LEU A 94 -18.26 -10.33 6.14
CA LEU A 94 -17.51 -10.10 7.37
C LEU A 94 -18.36 -9.49 8.50
N GLY A 95 -19.52 -8.92 8.17
CA GLY A 95 -20.53 -8.46 9.12
C GLY A 95 -20.84 -6.98 9.08
N ALA A 96 -20.46 -6.26 8.01
CA ALA A 96 -20.88 -4.88 7.80
C ALA A 96 -22.42 -4.76 7.92
N PHE A 97 -22.89 -3.67 8.54
CA PHE A 97 -24.32 -3.38 8.79
C PHE A 97 -25.07 -4.40 9.68
N LYS A 98 -24.37 -5.37 10.28
CA LYS A 98 -24.93 -6.39 11.18
C LYS A 98 -24.25 -6.41 12.54
N LYS A 99 -22.92 -6.32 12.55
CA LYS A 99 -22.09 -6.28 13.76
C LYS A 99 -21.86 -4.84 14.21
N SER A 100 -21.38 -4.68 15.44
CA SER A 100 -20.83 -3.38 15.89
C SER A 100 -19.59 -2.97 15.07
N ASP A 101 -19.29 -1.68 15.05
CA ASP A 101 -18.14 -1.14 14.30
C ASP A 101 -16.82 -1.82 14.68
N TYR A 102 -16.63 -2.05 15.99
CA TYR A 102 -15.43 -2.72 16.50
C TYR A 102 -15.33 -4.17 16.03
N GLU A 103 -16.40 -4.95 16.16
CA GLU A 103 -16.42 -6.37 15.75
C GLU A 103 -16.25 -6.54 14.24
N TYR A 104 -16.81 -5.63 13.44
CA TYR A 104 -16.58 -5.61 12.00
C TYR A 104 -15.11 -5.29 11.67
N ALA A 105 -14.54 -4.27 12.32
CA ALA A 105 -13.13 -3.91 12.13
C ALA A 105 -12.19 -5.06 12.51
N GLU A 106 -12.45 -5.75 13.63
CA GLU A 106 -11.69 -6.92 14.07
C GLU A 106 -11.81 -8.09 13.07
N ALA A 107 -13.01 -8.33 12.53
CA ALA A 107 -13.23 -9.37 11.53
C ALA A 107 -12.46 -9.07 10.23
N ALA A 108 -12.52 -7.83 9.74
CA ALA A 108 -11.79 -7.40 8.55
C ALA A 108 -10.26 -7.48 8.75
N PHE A 109 -9.76 -7.02 9.90
CA PHE A 109 -8.36 -7.13 10.25
C PHE A 109 -7.87 -8.58 10.27
N ASN A 110 -8.61 -9.47 10.95
CA ASN A 110 -8.26 -10.88 11.03
C ASN A 110 -8.35 -11.60 9.68
N PHE A 111 -9.31 -11.23 8.83
CA PHE A 111 -9.41 -11.73 7.48
C PHE A 111 -8.14 -11.42 6.67
N VAL A 112 -7.71 -10.16 6.65
CA VAL A 112 -6.49 -9.75 5.92
C VAL A 112 -5.28 -10.46 6.50
N LYS A 113 -5.10 -10.41 7.83
CA LYS A 113 -3.97 -11.01 8.54
C LYS A 113 -3.76 -12.49 8.22
N ARG A 114 -4.84 -13.25 8.02
CA ARG A 114 -4.78 -14.71 7.85
C ARG A 114 -4.78 -15.15 6.38
N ASN A 115 -5.32 -14.34 5.48
CA ASN A 115 -5.62 -14.77 4.10
C ASN A 115 -4.90 -13.97 3.00
N VAL A 116 -4.44 -12.76 3.29
CA VAL A 116 -3.73 -11.90 2.33
C VAL A 116 -2.24 -12.00 2.58
N ILE A 117 -1.53 -12.68 1.67
CA ILE A 117 -0.07 -12.82 1.68
C ILE A 117 0.47 -12.04 0.49
N LEU A 118 1.46 -11.19 0.73
CA LEU A 118 2.19 -10.44 -0.30
C LEU A 118 3.35 -11.27 -0.86
#